data_AF-I9HCL1-F1
#
_entry.id   AF-I9HCL1-F1
#
_cell.length_a   1.000
_cell.length_b   1.000
_cell.length_c   1.000
_cell.angle_alpha   90.00
_cell.angle_beta   90.00
_cell.angle_gamma   90.00
#
_symmetry.space_group_name_H-M   'P 1'
#
loop_
_entity.id
_entity.type
_entity.pdbx_description
1 polymer ?
#
loop_
_entity_poly.entity_id
_entity_poly.type
_entity_poly.pdbx_seq_one_letter_code
_entity_poly.pdbx_strand_id
1 'polypeptide(L)' 'MYYLIILVLLFLAELFYFRIADKCNIIDKPNERSSHTRITLRGGGIIFYFGVLAYFLTSHFEYP' A
#
# COMPACT_ATOMS: atom_id res chain seq x y z
N MET A 1 7.56 -17.67 -12.33
CA MET A 1 8.61 -17.23 -11.38
C MET A 1 8.68 -15.71 -11.22
N TYR A 2 8.45 -14.93 -12.28
CA TYR A 2 8.43 -13.46 -12.24
C TYR A 2 7.36 -12.86 -11.28
N TYR A 3 6.15 -13.43 -11.27
CA TYR A 3 5.08 -12.99 -10.35
C TYR A 3 5.41 -13.17 -8.87
N LEU A 4 6.20 -14.18 -8.50
CA LEU A 4 6.66 -14.37 -7.12
C LEU A 4 7.61 -13.24 -6.70
N ILE A 5 8.48 -12.79 -7.62
CA ILE A 5 9.39 -11.67 -7.38
C ILE A 5 8.60 -10.38 -7.19
N ILE A 6 7.61 -10.11 -8.05
CA ILE A 6 6.72 -8.94 -7.93
C ILE A 6 5.97 -8.97 -6.60
N LEU A 7 5.43 -10.14 -6.21
CA LEU A 7 4.70 -10.28 -4.95
C LEU A 7 5.59 -9.95 -3.74
N VAL A 8 6.81 -10.49 -3.69
CA VAL A 8 7.76 -10.19 -2.61
C VAL A 8 8.14 -8.70 -2.61
N LEU A 9 8.33 -8.09 -3.78
CA LEU A 9 8.69 -6.68 -3.90
C LEU A 9 7.55 -5.75 -3.45
N LEU A 10 6.30 -6.04 -3.85
CA LEU A 10 5.11 -5.31 -3.40
C LEU A 10 4.88 -5.48 -1.89
N PHE A 11 5.08 -6.69 -1.36
CA PHE A 11 4.96 -6.95 0.07
C PHE A 11 6.03 -6.21 0.91
N LEU A 12 7.27 -6.14 0.42
CA LEU A 12 8.31 -5.35 1.06
C LEU A 12 8.02 -3.85 0.99
N ALA A 13 7.52 -3.37 -0.16
CA ALA A 13 7.07 -2.00 -0.32
C ALA A 13 5.92 -1.66 0.65
N GLU A 14 5.02 -2.61 0.92
CA GLU A 14 3.96 -2.48 1.92
C GLU A 14 4.48 -2.25 3.32
N LEU A 15 5.37 -3.13 3.76
CA LEU A 15 5.96 -3.03 5.09
C LEU A 15 6.75 -1.72 5.26
N PHE A 16 7.43 -1.28 4.20
CA PHE A 16 8.16 -0.01 4.22
C PHE A 16 7.22 1.19 4.25
N TYR A 17 6.14 1.17 3.46
CA TYR A 17 5.11 2.19 3.49
C TYR A 17 4.49 2.30 4.87
N PHE A 18 4.18 1.19 5.55
CA PHE A 18 3.62 1.26 6.90
C PHE A 18 4.56 1.94 7.89
N ARG A 19 5.87 1.71 7.81
CA ARG A 19 6.84 2.44 8.63
C ARG A 19 6.90 3.93 8.33
N ILE A 20 6.77 4.32 7.06
CA ILE A 20 6.74 5.74 6.68
C ILE A 20 5.44 6.38 7.13
N ALA A 21 4.29 5.73 6.90
CA ALA A 21 2.99 6.24 7.28
C ALA A 21 2.87 6.44 8.79
N ASP A 22 3.50 5.56 9.59
CA ASP A 22 3.58 5.69 11.04
C ASP A 22 4.41 6.94 11.43
N LYS A 23 5.58 7.13 10.80
CA LYS A 23 6.40 8.34 10.99
C LYS A 23 5.68 9.63 10.55
N CYS A 24 4.92 9.58 9.47
CA CYS A 24 4.17 10.71 8.94
C CYS A 24 2.87 10.97 9.71
N ASN A 25 2.57 10.20 10.77
CA ASN A 25 1.31 10.28 11.52
C ASN A 25 0.07 10.22 10.59
N ILE A 26 0.12 9.44 9.49
CA ILE A 26 -1.03 9.19 8.61
C ILE A 26 -1.94 8.18 9.30
N ILE A 27 -2.55 8.67 10.35
CA ILE A 27 -3.23 7.89 11.36
C ILE A 27 -4.66 8.41 11.44
N ASP A 28 -5.61 7.48 11.44
CA ASP A 28 -6.98 7.84 11.80
C ASP A 28 -7.07 7.96 13.32
N LYS A 29 -7.19 9.20 13.82
CA LYS A 29 -7.49 9.42 15.23
C LYS A 29 -8.98 9.19 15.46
N PRO A 30 -9.37 8.30 16.38
CA PRO A 30 -10.77 8.10 16.68
C PRO A 30 -11.35 9.39 17.25
N ASN A 31 -12.48 9.82 16.67
CA ASN A 31 -13.24 10.99 17.10
C ASN A 31 -14.50 10.51 17.84
N GLU A 32 -15.05 11.29 18.76
CA GLU A 32 -16.17 10.91 19.65
C GLU A 32 -17.50 10.53 18.95
N ARG A 33 -17.51 10.44 17.61
CA ARG A 33 -18.61 9.96 16.78
C ARG A 33 -18.45 8.51 16.28
N SER A 34 -17.33 7.84 16.52
CA SER A 34 -17.14 6.45 16.07
C SER A 34 -16.82 5.51 17.22
N SER A 35 -17.31 4.27 17.13
CA SER A 35 -17.06 3.18 18.07
C SER A 35 -15.63 2.59 17.96
N HIS A 36 -14.82 3.12 17.04
CA HIS A 36 -13.45 2.65 16.83
C HIS A 36 -12.57 3.24 17.93
N THR A 37 -12.08 2.41 18.86
CA THR A 37 -11.18 2.84 19.96
C THR A 37 -9.70 2.67 19.61
N ARG A 38 -9.38 2.00 18.50
CA ARG A 38 -8.01 1.72 18.06
C ARG A 38 -7.58 2.63 16.91
N ILE A 39 -6.37 3.13 17.07
CA ILE A 39 -5.58 3.85 16.07
C ILE A 39 -5.33 2.91 14.88
N THR A 40 -5.81 3.28 13.69
CA THR A 40 -5.54 2.53 12.46
C THR A 40 -4.65 3.34 11.53
N LEU A 41 -3.65 2.67 10.97
CA LEU A 41 -2.78 3.26 9.97
C LEU A 41 -3.53 3.34 8.64
N ARG A 42 -3.62 4.54 8.06
CA ARG A 42 -4.35 4.77 6.80
C ARG A 42 -3.40 4.71 5.60
N GLY A 43 -4.00 4.52 4.42
CA GLY A 43 -3.31 4.71 3.14
C GLY A 43 -2.57 3.50 2.56
N GLY A 44 -2.80 2.28 3.07
CA GLY A 44 -2.25 1.06 2.44
C GLY A 44 -2.63 0.87 0.96
N GLY A 45 -3.72 1.51 0.51
CA GLY A 45 -4.15 1.50 -0.88
C GLY A 45 -3.16 2.09 -1.89
N ILE A 46 -2.12 2.81 -1.44
CA ILE A 46 -1.08 3.34 -2.35
C ILE A 46 -0.33 2.23 -3.11
N ILE A 47 -0.26 1.03 -2.52
CA ILE A 47 0.45 -0.12 -3.09
C ILE A 47 -0.28 -0.67 -4.30
N PHE A 48 -1.60 -0.51 -4.34
CA PHE A 48 -2.39 -0.90 -5.49
C PHE A 48 -1.94 -0.13 -6.75
N TYR A 49 -1.68 1.18 -6.62
CA TYR A 49 -1.12 1.98 -7.71
C TYR A 49 0.24 1.44 -8.18
N PHE A 50 1.13 1.09 -7.25
CA PHE A 50 2.42 0.48 -7.60
C PHE A 50 2.27 -0.89 -8.26
N GLY A 51 1.27 -1.69 -7.86
CA GLY A 51 0.96 -2.97 -8.49
C GLY A 51 0.47 -2.82 -9.93
N VAL A 52 -0.46 -1.88 -10.17
CA VAL A 52 -0.94 -1.56 -11.53
C VAL A 52 0.19 -0.99 -12.39
N LEU A 53 1.03 -0.11 -11.84
CA LEU A 53 2.19 0.44 -12.54
C LEU A 53 3.21 -0.66 -12.90
N ALA A 54 3.49 -1.56 -11.95
CA ALA A 54 4.36 -2.70 -12.20
C ALA A 54 3.78 -3.58 -13.32
N TYR A 55 2.48 -3.89 -13.28
CA TYR A 55 1.81 -4.62 -14.35
C TYR A 55 1.97 -3.91 -15.70
N PHE A 56 1.68 -2.60 -15.76
CA PHE A 56 1.79 -1.80 -16.97
C PHE A 56 3.20 -1.81 -17.58
N LEU A 57 4.24 -1.66 -16.75
CA LEU A 57 5.64 -1.73 -17.18
C LEU A 57 6.02 -3.12 -17.70
N THR A 58 5.48 -4.17 -17.08
CA THR A 58 5.78 -5.56 -17.44
C THR A 58 5.02 -6.04 -18.66
N SER A 59 3.89 -5.40 -18.96
CA SER A 59 3.07 -5.64 -20.14
C SER A 59 3.53 -4.83 -21.35
N HIS A 60 4.76 -4.29 -21.37
CA HIS A 60 5.30 -3.54 -22.51
C HIS A 60 4.44 -2.33 -22.95
N PHE A 61 3.74 -1.67 -22.01
CA PHE A 61 2.78 -0.59 -22.30
C PHE A 61 1.57 -1.05 -23.14
N GLU A 62 1.41 -2.35 -23.39
CA GLU A 62 0.21 -2.89 -24.02
C GLU A 62 -0.93 -2.86 -23.01
N TYR A 63 -1.91 -2.03 -23.33
CA TYR A 63 -3.21 -2.01 -22.69
C TYR A 63 -4.16 -2.84 -23.58
N PRO A 64 -5.01 -3.72 -23.03
CA PRO A 64 -6.05 -4.36 -23.84
C PRO A 64 -7.04 -3.35 -24.44
#